data_AF-A0A9W4SBY3-F1
#
_entry.id   AF-A0A9W4SBY3-F1
#
_cell.length_a   1.000
_cell.length_b   1.000
_cell.length_c   1.000
_cell.angle_alpha   90.00
_cell.angle_beta   90.00
_cell.angle_gamma   90.00
#
_symmetry.space_group_name_H-M   'P 1'
#
loop_
_entity.id
_entity.type
_entity.pdbx_description
1 polymer ?
#
loop_
_entity_poly.entity_id
_entity_poly.type
_entity_poly.pdbx_seq_one_letter_code
_entity_poly.pdbx_strand_id
1 'polypeptide(L)'
;MAVAVNLLVKNNDTIENRRSVIPKKYITTHSLRIKRGNSPKITFFEGHKLDNAACYGHDGLREYNSKPNDLIGAMSSLKMCFKCLEITNPKNKKKVVVKIVDECEDCKKNQVDLSIAAFSKIANPDDGIVGVSFRVVSCPSKASPLLIIAKKYIMTSVYTINYALRAHKRDPFIEFIKGMLMTPFVLHAKPLPQAYDSTEKEDSTCDDDYHMDANVARYCDILSSIEDLIKEHIRKQAKGVPDQSRLKRLVPSISTFHTQLPLRESFLLANTKHSIAARRFVPPSFNDIRRILNTAQNIAIAPKLKLITFDGDMTLYDDGKDFEHDSELVKLLMRLLEHKLYVCVVTAAGYSGDASRYEQRLSGLLKGFENARLSKEMCENFFLLGGECNYLFQCQENYHLKYIKESEYQPHYVHSWKPNQINAILDVAQENLQRCIDDMKLPCTVLRKSKAVGIVPKPNVKIFREQLDECVLSTQHRIVNYLHSPLGSENSLPFCAFNGGSDVWVDIGNKLIGVQLLQDFLGAKPHETLHVGDQFLSTGNDFATRHQCCTLWIVNPEETQNVLVELTALLEAKPERVIN
;
A
#
# COMPACT_ATOMS: atom_id res chain seq x y z
N MET A 1 51.45 5.12 4.54
CA MET A 1 52.86 4.84 4.21
C MET A 1 52.91 4.16 2.85
N ALA A 2 53.55 4.82 1.90
CA ALA A 2 53.86 4.28 0.58
C ALA A 2 54.98 3.24 0.67
N VAL A 3 54.95 2.21 -0.17
CA VAL A 3 56.15 1.72 -0.87
C VAL A 3 55.73 1.25 -2.26
N ALA A 4 56.33 1.89 -3.25
CA ALA A 4 56.41 1.48 -4.65
C ALA A 4 57.88 1.13 -4.96
N VAL A 5 58.14 0.82 -6.26
CA VAL A 5 59.44 0.79 -6.97
C VAL A 5 60.03 -0.62 -7.07
N ASN A 6 60.59 -1.14 -8.18
CA ASN A 6 60.61 -0.91 -9.64
C ASN A 6 61.65 -1.91 -10.19
N LEU A 7 61.64 -2.17 -11.50
CA LEU A 7 62.83 -2.33 -12.38
C LEU A 7 62.30 -2.42 -13.84
N LEU A 8 62.27 -1.34 -14.63
CA LEU A 8 63.29 -0.79 -15.56
C LEU A 8 63.78 -1.81 -16.61
N VAL A 9 63.27 -1.78 -17.86
CA VAL A 9 63.64 -0.94 -19.04
C VAL A 9 64.93 -1.38 -19.74
N LYS A 10 64.82 -1.73 -21.04
CA LYS A 10 65.79 -1.39 -22.09
C LYS A 10 65.09 -1.33 -23.46
N ASN A 11 65.23 -0.18 -24.13
CA ASN A 11 64.85 0.10 -25.52
C ASN A 11 65.92 -0.44 -26.49
N ASN A 12 65.50 -0.84 -27.70
CA ASN A 12 66.13 -0.35 -28.93
C ASN A 12 65.27 -0.65 -30.18
N ASP A 13 65.42 0.25 -31.14
CA ASP A 13 64.55 0.61 -32.25
C ASP A 13 64.71 -0.21 -33.54
N THR A 14 63.63 -0.18 -34.35
CA THR A 14 63.53 -0.29 -35.83
C THR A 14 63.93 -1.61 -36.54
N ILE A 15 63.32 -2.06 -37.63
CA ILE A 15 62.10 -1.75 -38.41
C ILE A 15 61.76 -3.04 -39.21
N GLU A 16 60.47 -3.21 -39.50
CA GLU A 16 59.87 -4.00 -40.59
C GLU A 16 59.57 -5.52 -40.48
N ASN A 17 58.27 -5.73 -40.71
CA ASN A 17 57.60 -6.77 -41.48
C ASN A 17 56.91 -7.92 -40.74
N ARG A 18 55.57 -7.91 -40.93
CA ARG A 18 54.58 -9.00 -40.80
C ARG A 18 54.10 -9.33 -39.38
N ARG A 19 52.88 -8.87 -39.05
CA ARG A 19 51.65 -9.69 -39.00
C ARG A 19 50.50 -8.96 -38.29
N SER A 20 49.33 -9.06 -38.91
CA SER A 20 47.97 -9.11 -38.34
C SER A 20 47.76 -8.57 -36.92
N VAL A 21 47.22 -7.35 -36.84
CA VAL A 21 46.45 -6.88 -35.68
C VAL A 21 45.18 -6.20 -36.18
N ILE A 22 44.07 -6.68 -35.62
CA ILE A 22 42.71 -6.15 -35.71
C ILE A 22 42.70 -4.71 -35.14
N PRO A 23 42.40 -3.65 -35.93
CA PRO A 23 42.31 -2.30 -35.40
C PRO A 23 40.86 -1.92 -35.07
N LYS A 24 40.71 -1.28 -33.91
CA LYS A 24 39.56 -0.47 -33.49
C LYS A 24 39.04 0.37 -34.67
N LYS A 25 37.83 0.08 -35.16
CA LYS A 25 37.12 1.00 -36.05
C LYS A 25 36.40 2.06 -35.22
N TYR A 26 36.89 3.29 -35.38
CA TYR A 26 36.11 4.52 -35.29
C TYR A 26 34.69 4.29 -35.83
N ILE A 27 33.66 4.54 -35.02
CA ILE A 27 32.30 4.72 -35.57
C ILE A 27 32.28 6.12 -36.17
N THR A 28 32.65 6.19 -37.45
CA THR A 28 32.41 7.34 -38.31
C THR A 28 30.93 7.66 -38.34
N THR A 29 30.59 8.91 -38.00
CA THR A 29 29.30 9.53 -38.27
C THR A 29 29.05 9.55 -39.77
N HIS A 30 28.33 8.55 -40.29
CA HIS A 30 27.77 8.62 -41.63
C HIS A 30 26.60 9.60 -41.62
N SER A 31 26.89 10.87 -41.92
CA SER A 31 25.87 11.77 -42.48
C SER A 31 25.54 11.25 -43.89
N LEU A 32 24.44 10.53 -44.02
CA LEU A 32 23.89 10.19 -45.32
C LEU A 32 23.36 11.49 -45.95
N ARG A 33 24.18 12.14 -46.79
CA ARG A 33 23.68 13.07 -47.82
C ARG A 33 22.89 12.24 -48.84
N ILE A 34 21.58 12.15 -48.65
CA ILE A 34 20.67 11.49 -49.60
C ILE A 34 20.30 12.49 -50.70
N LYS A 35 20.56 12.08 -51.95
CA LYS A 35 20.19 12.78 -53.19
C LYS A 35 18.66 12.95 -53.28
N ARG A 36 18.24 14.07 -53.88
CA ARG A 36 16.84 14.47 -54.16
C ARG A 36 16.00 13.30 -54.68
N GLY A 37 14.92 12.94 -53.98
CA GLY A 37 13.91 11.99 -54.48
C GLY A 37 13.10 11.21 -53.45
N ASN A 38 12.64 11.84 -52.36
CA ASN A 38 11.45 11.52 -51.53
C ASN A 38 11.67 12.02 -50.10
N SER A 39 11.14 13.20 -49.79
CA SER A 39 11.05 13.68 -48.41
C SER A 39 10.28 12.67 -47.57
N PRO A 40 10.73 12.33 -46.34
CA PRO A 40 9.99 11.43 -45.48
C PRO A 40 8.56 11.91 -45.24
N LYS A 41 7.60 10.98 -45.13
CA LYS A 41 6.18 11.29 -44.97
C LYS A 41 5.58 10.49 -43.81
N ILE A 42 4.53 11.02 -43.21
CA ILE A 42 3.68 10.30 -42.26
C ILE A 42 2.25 10.20 -42.78
N THR A 43 1.62 9.10 -42.41
CA THR A 43 0.18 8.82 -42.49
C THR A 43 -0.29 8.34 -41.12
N PHE A 44 -1.57 7.99 -40.96
CA PHE A 44 -2.05 7.35 -39.74
C PHE A 44 -2.97 6.15 -40.01
N PHE A 45 -3.03 5.26 -39.03
CA PHE A 45 -3.92 4.10 -39.02
C PHE A 45 -4.75 4.02 -37.74
N GLU A 46 -5.90 3.37 -37.83
CA GLU A 46 -6.87 3.17 -36.75
C GLU A 46 -7.69 1.90 -36.98
N GLY A 47 -8.55 1.56 -36.01
CA GLY A 47 -9.43 0.40 -36.07
C GLY A 47 -8.65 -0.93 -36.03
N HIS A 48 -9.09 -1.91 -36.84
CA HIS A 48 -8.53 -3.28 -36.86
C HIS A 48 -7.05 -3.34 -37.22
N LYS A 49 -6.48 -2.27 -37.80
CA LYS A 49 -5.03 -2.16 -38.09
C LYS A 49 -4.18 -1.98 -36.82
N LEU A 50 -4.78 -1.86 -35.65
CA LEU A 50 -4.09 -1.83 -34.36
C LEU A 50 -3.92 -3.23 -33.75
N ASP A 51 -4.62 -4.24 -34.26
CA ASP A 51 -4.60 -5.60 -33.74
C ASP A 51 -3.43 -6.39 -34.37
N ASN A 52 -2.86 -7.34 -33.62
CA ASN A 52 -1.83 -8.27 -34.08
C ASN A 52 -0.58 -7.60 -34.68
N ALA A 53 0.02 -6.67 -33.94
CA ALA A 53 1.17 -5.91 -34.42
C ALA A 53 2.33 -6.83 -34.86
N ALA A 54 2.78 -6.70 -36.11
CA ALA A 54 3.64 -7.66 -36.80
C ALA A 54 5.05 -7.83 -36.19
N CYS A 55 5.51 -6.94 -35.30
CA CYS A 55 6.75 -7.17 -34.56
C CYS A 55 6.60 -8.16 -33.39
N TYR A 56 5.38 -8.59 -33.07
CA TYR A 56 5.03 -9.48 -31.96
C TYR A 56 4.40 -10.78 -32.50
N GLY A 57 4.15 -11.77 -31.63
CA GLY A 57 3.51 -13.04 -32.03
C GLY A 57 4.45 -14.09 -32.63
N HIS A 58 5.75 -13.81 -32.72
CA HIS A 58 6.80 -14.75 -33.11
C HIS A 58 8.02 -14.66 -32.17
N ASP A 59 8.96 -15.60 -32.27
CA ASP A 59 10.20 -15.65 -31.46
C ASP A 59 9.99 -15.61 -29.93
N GLY A 60 8.89 -16.20 -29.45
CA GLY A 60 8.54 -16.26 -28.03
C GLY A 60 7.93 -14.96 -27.46
N LEU A 61 7.65 -13.97 -28.30
CA LEU A 61 6.92 -12.77 -27.92
C LEU A 61 5.41 -13.01 -28.02
N ARG A 62 4.67 -12.67 -26.96
CA ARG A 62 3.20 -12.71 -26.96
C ARG A 62 2.64 -11.75 -28.02
N GLU A 63 1.50 -12.10 -28.59
CA GLU A 63 0.71 -11.20 -29.45
C GLU A 63 0.45 -9.86 -28.75
N TYR A 64 0.45 -8.78 -29.53
CA TYR A 64 0.28 -7.42 -29.03
C TYR A 64 -0.76 -6.67 -29.85
N ASN A 65 -1.86 -6.31 -29.20
CA ASN A 65 -2.88 -5.41 -29.74
C ASN A 65 -2.61 -4.01 -29.21
N SER A 66 -2.33 -3.10 -30.14
CA SER A 66 -2.05 -1.70 -29.87
C SER A 66 -3.34 -0.94 -29.52
N LYS A 67 -3.21 0.19 -28.81
CA LYS A 67 -4.34 1.09 -28.53
C LYS A 67 -4.25 2.36 -29.38
N PRO A 68 -5.38 3.01 -29.74
CA PRO A 68 -5.37 4.26 -30.48
C PRO A 68 -4.55 5.39 -29.81
N ASN A 69 -4.46 5.36 -28.48
CA ASN A 69 -3.72 6.34 -27.67
C ASN A 69 -2.22 6.02 -27.48
N ASP A 70 -1.74 4.88 -27.97
CA ASP A 70 -0.32 4.54 -27.89
C ASP A 70 0.51 5.42 -28.83
N LEU A 71 1.74 5.77 -28.47
CA LEU A 71 2.66 6.50 -29.34
C LEU A 71 3.53 5.53 -30.15
N ILE A 72 2.94 4.98 -31.19
CA ILE A 72 3.52 3.90 -32.00
C ILE A 72 3.46 4.24 -33.49
N GLY A 73 4.20 3.45 -34.28
CA GLY A 73 4.10 3.50 -35.72
C GLY A 73 4.43 2.17 -36.40
N ALA A 74 4.16 2.13 -37.69
CA ALA A 74 4.42 1.03 -38.60
C ALA A 74 5.29 1.51 -39.77
N MET A 75 6.16 0.63 -40.28
CA MET A 75 7.00 0.91 -41.44
C MET A 75 7.08 -0.30 -42.37
N SER A 76 7.51 -0.09 -43.61
CA SER A 76 7.61 -1.13 -44.65
C SER A 76 8.74 -2.17 -44.44
N SER A 77 9.26 -2.32 -43.23
CA SER A 77 10.41 -3.18 -42.95
C SER A 77 10.48 -3.57 -41.48
N LEU A 78 10.29 -4.86 -41.20
CA LEU A 78 10.46 -5.48 -39.88
C LEU A 78 11.83 -5.23 -39.22
N LYS A 79 12.88 -4.85 -39.96
CA LYS A 79 14.19 -4.43 -39.39
C LYS A 79 14.11 -3.20 -38.48
N MET A 80 12.98 -2.49 -38.49
CA MET A 80 12.72 -1.35 -37.63
C MET A 80 11.97 -1.70 -36.34
N CYS A 81 11.54 -2.96 -36.17
CA CYS A 81 10.86 -3.43 -34.98
C CYS A 81 11.59 -3.02 -33.70
N PHE A 82 10.81 -2.50 -32.76
CA PHE A 82 11.20 -2.00 -31.45
C PHE A 82 12.16 -0.80 -31.41
N LYS A 83 12.55 -0.25 -32.56
CA LYS A 83 13.29 1.02 -32.60
C LYS A 83 12.34 2.19 -32.37
N CYS A 84 12.88 3.28 -31.83
CA CYS A 84 12.12 4.51 -31.67
C CYS A 84 12.58 5.59 -32.63
N LEU A 85 11.61 6.33 -33.17
CA LEU A 85 11.82 7.44 -34.09
C LEU A 85 11.37 8.74 -33.43
N GLU A 86 12.25 9.74 -33.40
CA GLU A 86 11.82 11.12 -33.19
C GLU A 86 11.42 11.72 -34.54
N ILE A 87 10.14 12.02 -34.70
CA ILE A 87 9.55 12.58 -35.91
C ILE A 87 9.27 14.05 -35.67
N THR A 88 9.76 14.90 -36.58
CA THR A 88 9.59 16.35 -36.54
C THR A 88 8.82 16.84 -37.76
N ASN A 89 7.74 17.60 -37.53
CA ASN A 89 7.07 18.32 -38.60
C ASN A 89 7.77 19.66 -38.84
N PRO A 90 8.40 19.89 -40.00
CA PRO A 90 9.17 21.10 -40.26
C PRO A 90 8.29 22.36 -40.38
N LYS A 91 6.99 22.22 -40.68
CA LYS A 91 6.05 23.34 -40.84
C LYS A 91 5.68 23.99 -39.50
N ASN A 92 5.39 23.19 -38.48
CA ASN A 92 4.95 23.67 -37.16
C ASN A 92 5.95 23.45 -36.02
N LYS A 93 7.11 22.83 -36.32
CA LYS A 93 8.20 22.50 -35.38
C LYS A 93 7.83 21.52 -34.25
N LYS A 94 6.63 20.93 -34.28
CA LYS A 94 6.23 19.92 -33.29
C LYS A 94 6.97 18.61 -33.52
N LYS A 95 7.17 17.86 -32.44
CA LYS A 95 7.88 16.58 -32.43
C LYS A 95 7.11 15.52 -31.66
N VAL A 96 7.28 14.26 -32.07
CA VAL A 96 6.78 13.09 -31.34
C VAL A 96 7.82 11.98 -31.41
N VAL A 97 7.97 11.21 -30.33
CA VAL A 97 8.76 9.99 -30.31
C VAL A 97 7.81 8.80 -30.33
N VAL A 98 7.96 7.92 -31.31
CA VAL A 98 7.14 6.71 -31.45
C VAL A 98 7.99 5.45 -31.46
N LYS A 99 7.45 4.34 -30.97
CA LYS A 99 8.06 3.01 -31.10
C LYS A 99 7.48 2.30 -32.32
N ILE A 100 8.34 1.71 -33.15
CA ILE A 100 7.88 0.89 -34.28
C ILE A 100 7.51 -0.49 -33.76
N VAL A 101 6.24 -0.86 -33.89
CA VAL A 101 5.68 -2.11 -33.35
C VAL A 101 5.01 -2.97 -34.41
N ASP A 102 4.87 -2.44 -35.63
CA ASP A 102 4.09 -3.08 -36.68
C ASP A 102 4.71 -2.87 -38.07
N GLU A 103 4.26 -3.64 -39.05
CA GLU A 103 4.62 -3.56 -40.47
C GLU A 103 3.50 -2.88 -41.26
N CYS A 104 3.88 -1.95 -42.14
CA CYS A 104 2.95 -1.29 -43.04
C CYS A 104 3.23 -1.76 -44.47
N GLU A 105 2.39 -2.66 -44.99
CA GLU A 105 2.54 -3.26 -46.33
C GLU A 105 2.47 -2.22 -47.45
N ASP A 106 1.63 -1.20 -47.28
CA ASP A 106 1.42 -0.12 -48.27
C ASP A 106 2.45 1.01 -48.17
N CYS A 107 3.30 1.01 -47.15
CA CYS A 107 4.23 2.11 -46.91
C CYS A 107 5.43 2.06 -47.86
N LYS A 108 5.84 3.24 -48.36
CA LYS A 108 7.12 3.38 -49.05
C LYS A 108 8.28 3.38 -48.05
N LYS A 109 9.50 3.08 -48.52
CA LYS A 109 10.73 2.97 -47.71
C LYS A 109 11.04 4.14 -46.75
N ASN A 110 10.51 5.34 -47.01
CA ASN A 110 10.68 6.55 -46.18
C ASN A 110 9.35 7.08 -45.62
N GLN A 111 8.35 6.22 -45.46
CA GLN A 111 7.05 6.54 -44.88
C GLN A 111 6.89 5.85 -43.52
N VAL A 112 6.28 6.54 -42.56
CA VAL A 112 5.91 5.99 -41.25
C VAL A 112 4.42 6.16 -41.08
N ASP A 113 3.69 5.07 -40.89
CA ASP A 113 2.28 5.12 -40.54
C ASP A 113 2.18 5.23 -39.01
N LEU A 114 1.48 6.23 -38.49
CA LEU A 114 1.42 6.52 -37.05
C LEU A 114 0.07 6.12 -36.47
N SER A 115 0.02 5.80 -35.18
CA SER A 115 -1.26 5.83 -34.49
C SER A 115 -1.88 7.23 -34.56
N ILE A 116 -3.21 7.31 -34.53
CA ILE A 116 -3.93 8.59 -34.57
C ILE A 116 -3.45 9.56 -33.47
N ALA A 117 -3.14 9.06 -32.26
CA ALA A 117 -2.63 9.88 -31.17
C ALA A 117 -1.21 10.42 -31.41
N ALA A 118 -0.34 9.64 -32.06
CA ALA A 118 0.99 10.10 -32.44
C ALA A 118 0.94 11.10 -33.59
N PHE A 119 0.08 10.87 -34.59
CA PHE A 119 -0.12 11.78 -35.71
C PHE A 119 -0.66 13.14 -35.25
N SER A 120 -1.72 13.13 -34.44
CA SER A 120 -2.40 14.33 -33.92
C SER A 120 -1.51 15.23 -33.05
N LYS A 121 -0.40 14.69 -32.51
CA LYS A 121 0.60 15.50 -31.79
C LYS A 121 1.39 16.43 -32.71
N ILE A 122 1.54 16.08 -34.00
CA ILE A 122 2.43 16.81 -34.91
C ILE A 122 1.76 17.28 -36.22
N ALA A 123 0.55 16.83 -36.53
CA ALA A 123 -0.25 17.24 -37.69
C ALA A 123 -1.76 17.17 -37.39
N ASN A 124 -2.60 17.85 -38.17
CA ASN A 124 -4.05 17.66 -38.10
C ASN A 124 -4.41 16.41 -38.93
N PRO A 125 -5.15 15.41 -38.41
CA PRO A 125 -5.62 14.27 -39.20
C PRO A 125 -6.21 14.61 -40.58
N ASP A 126 -6.88 15.77 -40.71
CA ASP A 126 -7.42 16.26 -41.99
C ASP A 126 -6.34 16.56 -43.05
N ASP A 127 -5.08 16.75 -42.65
CA ASP A 127 -3.95 16.98 -43.56
C ASP A 127 -3.57 15.70 -44.34
N GLY A 128 -4.02 14.52 -43.89
CA GLY A 128 -3.78 13.22 -44.49
C GLY A 128 -2.29 12.84 -44.52
N ILE A 129 -1.58 13.22 -45.60
CA ILE A 129 -0.17 12.88 -45.80
C ILE A 129 0.72 14.09 -45.52
N VAL A 130 1.55 14.00 -44.48
CA VAL A 130 2.40 15.13 -44.05
C VAL A 130 3.88 14.84 -44.24
N GLY A 131 4.59 15.79 -44.86
CA GLY A 131 6.06 15.72 -45.00
C GLY A 131 6.77 16.01 -43.67
N VAL A 132 7.71 15.14 -43.28
CA VAL A 132 8.42 15.19 -42.01
C VAL A 132 9.92 14.93 -42.18
N SER A 133 10.66 15.10 -41.09
CA SER A 133 11.99 14.51 -40.91
C SER A 133 11.98 13.60 -39.68
N PHE A 134 12.63 12.45 -39.74
CA PHE A 134 12.77 11.57 -38.58
C PHE A 134 14.20 11.08 -38.39
N ARG A 135 14.55 10.73 -37.15
CA ARG A 135 15.81 10.07 -36.81
C ARG A 135 15.57 8.98 -35.78
N VAL A 136 16.40 7.93 -35.83
CA VAL A 136 16.39 6.88 -34.81
C VAL A 136 16.95 7.45 -33.51
N VAL A 137 16.21 7.24 -32.42
CA VAL A 137 16.60 7.65 -31.06
C VAL A 137 16.48 6.45 -30.14
N SER A 138 17.13 6.53 -28.98
CA SER A 138 16.87 5.57 -27.90
C SER A 138 15.40 5.64 -27.52
N CYS A 139 14.75 4.48 -27.41
CA CYS A 139 13.37 4.45 -26.94
C CYS A 139 13.29 5.11 -25.57
N PRO A 140 12.25 5.94 -25.31
CA PRO A 140 11.98 6.40 -23.98
C PRO A 140 11.83 5.15 -23.11
N SER A 141 12.81 4.89 -22.24
CA SER A 141 12.63 3.88 -21.22
C SER A 141 11.34 4.27 -20.51
N LYS A 142 10.40 3.34 -20.35
CA LYS A 142 9.46 3.46 -19.24
C LYS A 142 10.34 3.57 -18.00
N ALA A 143 10.60 4.80 -17.58
CA ALA A 143 11.38 5.06 -16.39
C ALA A 143 10.49 4.63 -15.24
N SER A 144 10.62 3.38 -14.82
CA SER A 144 10.60 3.08 -13.39
C SER A 144 11.85 3.76 -12.82
N PRO A 145 11.72 4.83 -12.02
CA PRO A 145 12.88 5.49 -11.45
C PRO A 145 13.26 4.81 -10.15
N LEU A 146 14.37 4.08 -10.14
CA LEU A 146 15.16 3.76 -8.96
C LEU A 146 16.59 3.43 -9.43
N LEU A 147 17.52 4.39 -9.33
CA LEU A 147 18.54 4.44 -8.26
C LEU A 147 19.69 5.41 -8.66
N ILE A 148 20.21 6.12 -7.65
CA ILE A 148 21.45 6.94 -7.62
C ILE A 148 21.23 8.35 -8.20
N ILE A 149 21.04 9.41 -7.39
CA ILE A 149 22.00 9.96 -6.41
C ILE A 149 21.29 10.43 -5.14
N ALA A 150 21.85 10.05 -4.00
CA ALA A 150 21.49 10.57 -2.69
C ALA A 150 21.84 12.07 -2.57
N LYS A 151 20.83 12.91 -2.34
CA LYS A 151 20.76 13.96 -1.29
C LYS A 151 19.72 15.03 -1.69
N LYS A 152 18.68 15.11 -0.87
CA LYS A 152 17.87 16.31 -0.57
C LYS A 152 16.98 16.80 -1.75
N TYR A 153 15.80 17.30 -1.38
CA TYR A 153 14.77 17.95 -2.20
C TYR A 153 13.58 17.09 -2.67
N ILE A 154 12.48 17.31 -1.93
CA ILE A 154 11.07 17.26 -2.31
C ILE A 154 10.83 17.67 -3.77
N MET A 155 10.14 16.83 -4.54
CA MET A 155 9.22 17.28 -5.60
C MET A 155 8.05 16.31 -5.76
N THR A 156 6.87 16.85 -5.48
CA THR A 156 5.52 16.39 -5.82
C THR A 156 5.40 16.21 -7.34
N SER A 157 4.85 15.08 -7.77
CA SER A 157 4.58 14.78 -9.18
C SER A 157 3.21 14.09 -9.27
N VAL A 158 2.51 14.31 -10.39
CA VAL A 158 1.16 13.88 -10.79
C VAL A 158 0.75 12.45 -10.38
N TYR A 159 1.70 11.59 -10.06
CA TYR A 159 1.49 10.25 -9.49
C TYR A 159 1.00 10.24 -8.02
N THR A 160 1.27 11.28 -7.23
CA THR A 160 0.79 11.36 -5.84
C THR A 160 -0.73 11.58 -5.78
N ILE A 161 -1.30 12.32 -6.74
CA ILE A 161 -2.71 12.70 -6.75
C ILE A 161 -3.62 11.48 -7.01
N ASN A 162 -3.31 10.65 -8.00
CA ASN A 162 -4.07 9.41 -8.23
C ASN A 162 -3.81 8.33 -7.17
N TYR A 163 -2.65 8.36 -6.51
CA TYR A 163 -2.34 7.41 -5.42
C TYR A 163 -3.05 7.80 -4.12
N ALA A 164 -3.20 9.09 -3.84
CA ALA A 164 -3.80 9.56 -2.60
C ALA A 164 -5.32 9.66 -2.65
N LEU A 165 -5.91 10.00 -3.81
CA LEU A 165 -7.35 10.23 -3.95
C LEU A 165 -8.19 8.95 -4.13
N ARG A 166 -7.58 7.77 -4.37
CA ARG A 166 -8.32 6.49 -4.49
C ARG A 166 -7.47 5.20 -4.55
N ALA A 167 -6.15 5.23 -4.37
CA ALA A 167 -5.43 3.95 -4.30
C ALA A 167 -5.71 3.33 -2.93
N HIS A 168 -6.57 2.31 -2.91
CA HIS A 168 -6.52 1.25 -1.91
C HIS A 168 -5.05 0.97 -1.65
N LYS A 169 -4.54 1.30 -0.47
CA LYS A 169 -3.17 0.98 -0.11
C LYS A 169 -3.00 -0.51 -0.31
N ARG A 170 -2.24 -0.93 -1.32
CA ARG A 170 -1.98 -2.35 -1.55
C ARG A 170 -0.76 -2.70 -0.73
N ASP A 171 -0.98 -3.45 0.34
CA ASP A 171 0.12 -3.92 1.16
C ASP A 171 1.06 -4.80 0.31
N PRO A 172 2.36 -4.49 0.23
CA PRO A 172 3.28 -5.23 -0.63
C PRO A 172 3.49 -6.68 -0.22
N PHE A 173 3.31 -7.03 1.05
CA PHE A 173 3.40 -8.41 1.51
C PHE A 173 2.18 -9.21 1.08
N ILE A 174 0.98 -8.63 1.15
CA ILE A 174 -0.25 -9.23 0.60
C ILE A 174 -0.13 -9.45 -0.90
N GLU A 175 0.33 -8.45 -1.65
CA GLU A 175 0.54 -8.59 -3.11
C GLU A 175 1.64 -9.62 -3.45
N PHE A 176 2.68 -9.74 -2.62
CA PHE A 176 3.69 -10.79 -2.76
C PHE A 176 3.07 -12.19 -2.62
N ILE A 177 2.32 -12.46 -1.54
CA ILE A 177 1.66 -13.76 -1.33
C ILE A 177 0.67 -14.04 -2.47
N LYS A 178 -0.15 -13.06 -2.83
CA LYS A 178 -1.09 -13.16 -3.95
C LYS A 178 -0.39 -13.51 -5.25
N GLY A 179 0.74 -12.86 -5.56
CA GLY A 179 1.57 -13.16 -6.73
C GLY A 179 2.11 -14.59 -6.73
N MET A 180 2.50 -15.13 -5.56
CA MET A 180 2.93 -16.53 -5.45
C MET A 180 1.77 -17.50 -5.72
N LEU A 181 0.56 -17.22 -5.23
CA LEU A 181 -0.62 -18.06 -5.46
C LEU A 181 -1.23 -17.92 -6.88
N MET A 182 -0.95 -16.82 -7.58
CA MET A 182 -1.37 -16.65 -8.97
C MET A 182 -0.76 -17.69 -9.91
N THR A 183 0.47 -18.12 -9.66
CA THR A 183 1.19 -19.06 -10.52
C THR A 183 0.47 -20.41 -10.62
N PRO A 184 0.19 -21.11 -9.50
CA PRO A 184 -0.61 -22.34 -9.54
C PRO A 184 -2.02 -22.14 -10.08
N PHE A 185 -2.67 -20.99 -9.83
CA PHE A 185 -3.99 -20.71 -10.41
C PHE A 185 -3.96 -20.70 -11.94
N VAL A 186 -2.98 -20.03 -12.56
CA VAL A 186 -2.88 -19.93 -14.03
C VAL A 186 -2.42 -21.23 -14.67
N LEU A 187 -1.39 -21.88 -14.10
CA LEU A 187 -0.79 -23.08 -14.68
C LEU A 187 -1.65 -24.33 -14.51
N HIS A 188 -2.53 -24.33 -13.52
CA HIS A 188 -3.34 -25.49 -13.17
C HIS A 188 -4.83 -25.16 -13.01
N ALA A 189 -5.30 -24.15 -13.74
CA ALA A 189 -6.72 -23.87 -13.87
C ALA A 189 -7.43 -25.15 -14.34
N LYS A 190 -8.40 -25.63 -13.55
CA LYS A 190 -9.15 -26.83 -13.92
C LYS A 190 -9.87 -26.58 -15.25
N PRO A 191 -9.75 -27.49 -16.24
CA PRO A 191 -10.50 -27.35 -17.48
C PRO A 191 -12.00 -27.26 -17.19
N LEU A 192 -12.73 -26.57 -18.06
CA LEU A 192 -14.19 -26.53 -18.01
C LEU A 192 -14.74 -27.97 -18.05
N PRO A 193 -15.77 -28.33 -17.26
CA PRO A 193 -16.44 -29.59 -17.48
C PRO A 193 -17.00 -29.54 -18.90
N GLN A 194 -16.63 -30.49 -19.76
CA GLN A 194 -17.25 -30.60 -21.07
C GLN A 194 -18.75 -30.77 -20.86
N ALA A 195 -19.54 -29.92 -21.51
CA ALA A 195 -20.99 -30.05 -21.51
C ALA A 195 -21.33 -31.35 -22.22
N TYR A 196 -21.87 -32.31 -21.47
CA TYR A 196 -22.64 -33.47 -21.93
C TYR A 196 -22.24 -34.01 -23.31
N ASP A 197 -21.33 -34.98 -23.33
CA ASP A 197 -21.42 -36.05 -24.32
C ASP A 197 -21.96 -37.30 -23.61
N SER A 198 -23.23 -37.59 -23.86
CA SER A 198 -24.04 -38.60 -23.19
C SER A 198 -23.70 -40.05 -23.60
N THR A 199 -22.44 -40.35 -23.94
CA THR A 199 -22.05 -41.68 -24.48
C THR A 199 -20.70 -42.20 -24.01
N GLU A 200 -20.24 -41.84 -22.81
CA GLU A 200 -19.16 -42.59 -22.16
C GLU A 200 -19.57 -42.95 -20.72
N LYS A 201 -20.20 -44.11 -20.60
CA LYS A 201 -20.18 -44.89 -19.35
C LYS A 201 -18.86 -45.63 -19.32
N GLU A 202 -17.86 -45.13 -18.59
CA GLU A 202 -16.74 -45.95 -18.15
C GLU A 202 -16.42 -45.68 -16.67
N ASP A 203 -16.70 -46.72 -15.87
CA ASP A 203 -16.13 -47.09 -14.59
C ASP A 203 -15.88 -46.02 -13.54
N SER A 204 -16.97 -45.62 -12.88
CA SER A 204 -16.93 -45.21 -11.48
C SER A 204 -16.74 -46.43 -10.57
N THR A 205 -15.51 -46.95 -10.49
CA THR A 205 -15.08 -47.65 -9.28
C THR A 205 -14.84 -46.61 -8.20
N CYS A 206 -15.61 -46.75 -7.13
CA CYS A 206 -15.45 -46.08 -5.85
C CYS A 206 -14.00 -46.16 -5.33
N ASP A 207 -13.26 -45.08 -5.47
CA ASP A 207 -12.20 -44.70 -4.53
C ASP A 207 -12.57 -43.31 -3.98
N ASP A 208 -13.47 -43.30 -3.00
CA ASP A 208 -13.69 -42.20 -2.05
C ASP A 208 -12.49 -42.11 -1.09
N ASP A 209 -11.27 -42.04 -1.64
CA ASP A 209 -10.06 -41.80 -0.86
C ASP A 209 -9.75 -40.31 -0.90
N TYR A 210 -9.35 -39.76 0.26
CA TYR A 210 -9.16 -38.34 0.58
C TYR A 210 -8.05 -37.67 -0.28
N HIS A 211 -8.23 -37.56 -1.59
CA HIS A 211 -7.35 -36.79 -2.45
C HIS A 211 -7.64 -35.31 -2.22
N MET A 212 -6.86 -34.70 -1.33
CA MET A 212 -6.77 -33.24 -1.21
C MET A 212 -6.63 -32.66 -2.61
N ASP A 213 -7.58 -31.81 -3.00
CA ASP A 213 -7.58 -31.13 -4.29
C ASP A 213 -6.16 -30.63 -4.60
N ALA A 214 -5.60 -31.01 -5.75
CA ALA A 214 -4.22 -30.70 -6.11
C ALA A 214 -3.90 -29.19 -5.99
N ASN A 215 -4.89 -28.31 -6.17
CA ASN A 215 -4.73 -26.87 -5.96
C ASN A 215 -4.66 -26.48 -4.48
N VAL A 216 -5.40 -27.16 -3.60
CA VAL A 216 -5.29 -26.98 -2.14
C VAL A 216 -3.89 -27.40 -1.68
N ALA A 217 -3.38 -28.54 -2.14
CA ALA A 217 -2.03 -28.99 -1.81
C ALA A 217 -0.96 -27.95 -2.23
N ARG A 218 -1.03 -27.46 -3.48
CA ARG A 218 -0.08 -26.45 -3.99
C ARG A 218 -0.13 -25.13 -3.21
N TYR A 219 -1.33 -24.63 -2.89
CA TYR A 219 -1.46 -23.41 -2.10
C TYR A 219 -0.90 -23.61 -0.68
N CYS A 220 -1.16 -24.76 -0.06
CA CYS A 220 -0.57 -25.13 1.23
C CYS A 220 0.96 -25.13 1.19
N ASP A 221 1.58 -25.74 0.18
CA ASP A 221 3.04 -25.82 0.06
C ASP A 221 3.68 -24.43 -0.09
N ILE A 222 3.07 -23.56 -0.90
CA ILE A 222 3.53 -22.18 -1.07
C ILE A 222 3.40 -21.41 0.24
N LEU A 223 2.26 -21.52 0.92
CA LEU A 223 2.03 -20.82 2.18
C LEU A 223 3.00 -21.31 3.26
N SER A 224 3.24 -22.61 3.40
CA SER A 224 4.28 -23.14 4.29
C SER A 224 5.69 -22.64 3.95
N SER A 225 6.02 -22.52 2.67
CA SER A 225 7.29 -21.92 2.26
C SER A 225 7.40 -20.45 2.68
N ILE A 226 6.29 -19.71 2.66
CA ILE A 226 6.22 -18.33 3.15
C ILE A 226 6.30 -18.28 4.68
N GLU A 227 5.68 -19.22 5.42
CA GLU A 227 5.86 -19.34 6.86
C GLU A 227 7.33 -19.47 7.24
N ASP A 228 8.10 -20.26 6.49
CA ASP A 228 9.54 -20.42 6.72
C ASP A 228 10.34 -19.15 6.44
N LEU A 229 9.94 -18.35 5.43
CA LEU A 229 10.50 -17.01 5.20
C LEU A 229 10.23 -16.07 6.37
N ILE A 230 9.02 -16.13 6.97
CA ILE A 230 8.66 -15.34 8.16
C ILE A 230 9.49 -15.81 9.36
N LYS A 231 9.62 -17.12 9.60
CA LYS A 231 10.44 -17.68 10.68
C LYS A 231 11.91 -17.25 10.54
N GLU A 232 12.47 -17.30 9.33
CA GLU A 232 13.81 -16.78 9.06
C GLU A 232 13.91 -15.28 9.37
N HIS A 233 12.92 -14.49 8.93
CA HIS A 233 12.87 -13.06 9.20
C HIS A 233 12.91 -12.79 10.69
N ILE A 234 12.00 -13.37 11.49
CA ILE A 234 11.95 -13.22 12.95
C ILE A 234 13.31 -13.55 13.60
N ARG A 235 13.97 -14.65 13.19
CA ARG A 235 15.31 -15.00 13.69
C ARG A 235 16.37 -13.95 13.35
N LYS A 236 16.31 -13.34 12.17
CA LYS A 236 17.23 -12.25 11.75
C LYS A 236 16.92 -10.95 12.48
N GLN A 237 15.66 -10.66 12.77
CA GLN A 237 15.23 -9.53 13.60
C GLN A 237 15.79 -9.64 15.01
N ALA A 238 15.66 -10.81 15.65
CA ALA A 238 16.18 -11.06 16.99
C ALA A 238 17.73 -10.91 17.08
N LYS A 239 18.43 -11.06 15.96
CA LYS A 239 19.89 -10.84 15.83
C LYS A 239 20.26 -9.39 15.48
N GLY A 240 19.30 -8.48 15.36
CA GLY A 240 19.53 -7.09 14.96
C GLY A 240 19.95 -6.92 13.49
N VAL A 241 19.73 -7.92 12.63
CA VAL A 241 20.11 -7.90 11.20
C VAL A 241 18.93 -8.25 10.26
N PRO A 242 17.77 -7.57 10.40
CA PRO A 242 16.56 -7.86 9.60
C PRO A 242 16.79 -7.76 8.08
N ASP A 243 17.65 -6.84 7.65
CA ASP A 243 17.97 -6.57 6.24
C ASP A 243 18.69 -7.74 5.54
N GLN A 244 19.24 -8.67 6.32
CA GLN A 244 19.86 -9.88 5.78
C GLN A 244 18.88 -11.03 5.51
N SER A 245 17.60 -10.88 5.88
CA SER A 245 16.60 -11.93 5.64
C SER A 245 16.21 -12.00 4.17
N ARG A 246 15.88 -13.21 3.69
CA ARG A 246 15.31 -13.41 2.34
C ARG A 246 14.02 -12.62 2.15
N LEU A 247 13.13 -12.64 3.15
CA LEU A 247 11.86 -11.94 3.08
C LEU A 247 12.01 -10.42 2.89
N LYS A 248 12.94 -9.78 3.61
CA LYS A 248 13.21 -8.34 3.46
C LYS A 248 13.77 -7.97 2.09
N ARG A 249 14.55 -8.87 1.46
CA ARG A 249 15.03 -8.68 0.08
C ARG A 249 13.91 -8.80 -0.95
N LEU A 250 12.96 -9.71 -0.74
CA LEU A 250 11.80 -9.92 -1.62
C LEU A 250 10.74 -8.82 -1.45
N VAL A 251 10.51 -8.39 -0.21
CA VAL A 251 9.53 -7.37 0.16
C VAL A 251 10.24 -6.29 1.00
N PRO A 252 10.89 -5.28 0.38
CA PRO A 252 11.67 -4.27 1.10
C PRO A 252 10.89 -3.47 2.15
N SER A 253 9.58 -3.33 1.96
CA SER A 253 8.69 -2.64 2.90
C SER A 253 8.27 -3.49 4.11
N ILE A 254 8.67 -4.78 4.18
CA ILE A 254 8.29 -5.63 5.30
C ILE A 254 8.89 -5.08 6.60
N SER A 255 8.06 -5.04 7.63
CA SER A 255 8.38 -4.55 8.96
C SER A 255 8.59 -5.73 9.91
N THR A 256 8.39 -5.49 11.21
CA THR A 256 8.54 -6.49 12.25
C THR A 256 7.39 -7.48 12.29
N PHE A 257 7.73 -8.76 12.51
CA PHE A 257 6.78 -9.78 12.92
C PHE A 257 6.96 -10.05 14.42
N HIS A 258 5.87 -9.92 15.18
CA HIS A 258 5.87 -10.16 16.63
C HIS A 258 5.46 -11.60 16.97
N THR A 259 4.82 -12.31 16.04
CA THR A 259 4.46 -13.71 16.16
C THR A 259 4.82 -14.46 14.86
N GLN A 260 4.91 -15.79 14.93
CA GLN A 260 4.84 -16.61 13.71
C GLN A 260 3.42 -16.52 13.14
N LEU A 261 3.25 -16.80 11.85
CA LEU A 261 1.93 -16.81 11.20
C LEU A 261 1.68 -18.19 10.59
N PRO A 262 0.72 -19.00 11.09
CA PRO A 262 0.37 -20.30 10.54
C PRO A 262 -0.51 -20.14 9.28
N LEU A 263 0.08 -19.60 8.22
CA LEU A 263 -0.59 -19.32 6.94
C LEU A 263 -1.21 -20.57 6.29
N ARG A 264 -0.57 -21.74 6.39
CA ARG A 264 -1.11 -22.99 5.82
C ARG A 264 -2.42 -23.38 6.49
N GLU A 265 -2.41 -23.43 7.83
CA GLU A 265 -3.59 -23.74 8.64
C GLU A 265 -4.70 -22.72 8.38
N SER A 266 -4.34 -21.44 8.38
CA SER A 266 -5.29 -20.32 8.16
C SER A 266 -5.93 -20.36 6.78
N PHE A 267 -5.16 -20.74 5.75
CA PHE A 267 -5.69 -20.95 4.41
C PHE A 267 -6.65 -22.14 4.36
N LEU A 268 -6.35 -23.26 5.02
CA LEU A 268 -7.26 -24.41 5.06
C LEU A 268 -8.60 -24.00 5.68
N LEU A 269 -8.58 -23.26 6.79
CA LEU A 269 -9.80 -22.73 7.42
C LEU A 269 -10.58 -21.80 6.50
N ALA A 270 -9.90 -20.86 5.83
CA ALA A 270 -10.53 -19.95 4.88
C ALA A 270 -11.10 -20.70 3.65
N ASN A 271 -10.37 -21.72 3.17
CA ASN A 271 -10.76 -22.53 2.03
C ASN A 271 -11.98 -23.41 2.33
N THR A 272 -12.12 -23.95 3.54
CA THR A 272 -13.32 -24.68 3.96
C THR A 272 -14.58 -23.81 3.90
N LYS A 273 -14.47 -22.52 4.22
CA LYS A 273 -15.60 -21.57 4.20
C LYS A 273 -15.90 -20.99 2.82
N HIS A 274 -14.86 -20.71 2.04
CA HIS A 274 -14.99 -19.89 0.82
C HIS A 274 -14.58 -20.62 -0.46
N SER A 275 -14.16 -21.89 -0.36
CA SER A 275 -13.74 -22.72 -1.49
C SER A 275 -12.75 -22.01 -2.43
N ILE A 276 -11.79 -21.29 -1.85
CA ILE A 276 -10.82 -20.43 -2.55
C ILE A 276 -10.13 -21.18 -3.69
N ALA A 277 -9.66 -22.41 -3.45
CA ALA A 277 -8.94 -23.23 -4.41
C ALA A 277 -9.84 -23.89 -5.48
N ALA A 278 -11.15 -23.92 -5.28
CA ALA A 278 -12.09 -24.49 -6.24
C ALA A 278 -12.44 -23.51 -7.39
N ARG A 279 -12.12 -22.22 -7.23
CA ARG A 279 -12.39 -21.18 -8.23
C ARG A 279 -11.60 -21.44 -9.51
N ARG A 280 -12.27 -21.30 -10.66
CA ARG A 280 -11.68 -21.52 -12.00
C ARG A 280 -11.40 -20.24 -12.78
N PHE A 281 -12.19 -19.19 -12.53
CA PHE A 281 -12.12 -17.93 -13.30
C PHE A 281 -11.58 -16.75 -12.48
N VAL A 282 -11.68 -16.84 -11.16
CA VAL A 282 -11.28 -15.76 -10.24
C VAL A 282 -10.17 -16.28 -9.32
N PRO A 283 -8.94 -15.75 -9.43
CA PRO A 283 -7.85 -16.15 -8.55
C PRO A 283 -8.06 -15.66 -7.12
N PRO A 284 -7.25 -16.15 -6.15
CA PRO A 284 -7.15 -15.54 -4.83
C PRO A 284 -6.96 -14.02 -4.92
N SER A 285 -7.90 -13.28 -4.34
CA SER A 285 -7.93 -11.82 -4.33
C SER A 285 -7.06 -11.26 -3.20
N PHE A 286 -6.83 -9.95 -3.24
CA PHE A 286 -6.16 -9.25 -2.15
C PHE A 286 -6.87 -9.46 -0.81
N ASN A 287 -8.21 -9.40 -0.82
CA ASN A 287 -9.03 -9.58 0.38
C ASN A 287 -9.00 -11.03 0.90
N ASP A 288 -8.90 -12.03 0.02
CA ASP A 288 -8.73 -13.43 0.45
C ASP A 288 -7.44 -13.58 1.27
N ILE A 289 -6.33 -13.03 0.76
CA ILE A 289 -5.04 -13.08 1.45
C ILE A 289 -5.06 -12.26 2.75
N ARG A 290 -5.68 -11.07 2.74
CA ARG A 290 -5.86 -10.24 3.94
C ARG A 290 -6.61 -11.00 5.04
N ARG A 291 -7.71 -11.68 4.70
CA ARG A 291 -8.49 -12.49 5.65
C ARG A 291 -7.69 -13.69 6.17
N ILE A 292 -6.94 -14.39 5.30
CA ILE A 292 -6.04 -15.47 5.71
C ILE A 292 -4.99 -14.96 6.71
N LEU A 293 -4.41 -13.78 6.47
CA LEU A 293 -3.46 -13.16 7.39
C LEU A 293 -4.10 -12.76 8.72
N ASN A 294 -5.33 -12.24 8.71
CA ASN A 294 -6.07 -11.92 9.95
C ASN A 294 -6.28 -13.20 10.79
N THR A 295 -6.76 -14.29 10.17
CA THR A 295 -6.91 -15.59 10.82
C THR A 295 -5.57 -16.12 11.35
N ALA A 296 -4.50 -16.05 10.56
CA ALA A 296 -3.17 -16.46 11.00
C ALA A 296 -2.69 -15.66 12.21
N GLN A 297 -2.95 -14.36 12.21
CA GLN A 297 -2.57 -13.48 13.30
C GLN A 297 -3.35 -13.77 14.57
N ASN A 298 -4.65 -14.05 14.47
CA ASN A 298 -5.52 -14.48 15.57
C ASN A 298 -5.03 -15.79 16.19
N ILE A 299 -4.84 -16.84 15.37
CA ILE A 299 -4.34 -18.14 15.83
C ILE A 299 -3.01 -17.98 16.58
N ALA A 300 -2.11 -17.17 16.04
CA ALA A 300 -0.79 -16.98 16.59
C ALA A 300 -0.77 -16.19 17.91
N ILE A 301 -1.62 -15.16 18.05
CA ILE A 301 -1.58 -14.26 19.21
C ILE A 301 -2.48 -14.70 20.36
N ALA A 302 -3.61 -15.37 20.10
CA ALA A 302 -4.61 -15.73 21.11
C ALA A 302 -4.02 -16.34 22.41
N PRO A 303 -3.00 -17.24 22.37
CA PRO A 303 -2.44 -17.83 23.59
C PRO A 303 -1.68 -16.86 24.49
N LYS A 304 -1.20 -15.75 23.94
CA LYS A 304 -0.37 -14.76 24.63
C LYS A 304 -1.06 -13.39 24.74
N LEU A 305 -2.26 -13.25 24.16
CA LEU A 305 -2.95 -11.98 24.09
C LEU A 305 -3.24 -11.45 25.49
N LYS A 306 -2.75 -10.26 25.79
CA LYS A 306 -2.96 -9.52 27.05
C LYS A 306 -3.70 -8.21 26.81
N LEU A 307 -3.38 -7.52 25.72
CA LEU A 307 -3.96 -6.23 25.34
C LEU A 307 -4.53 -6.32 23.93
N ILE A 308 -5.80 -5.92 23.77
CA ILE A 308 -6.40 -5.70 22.47
C ILE A 308 -6.87 -4.25 22.37
N THR A 309 -6.50 -3.60 21.27
CA THR A 309 -6.83 -2.22 20.97
C THR A 309 -7.65 -2.15 19.69
N PHE A 310 -8.65 -1.29 19.67
CA PHE A 310 -9.53 -1.08 18.52
C PHE A 310 -9.40 0.36 18.08
N ASP A 311 -9.28 0.58 16.78
CA ASP A 311 -9.65 1.87 16.22
C ASP A 311 -11.14 2.13 16.48
N GLY A 312 -11.52 3.39 16.70
CA GLY A 312 -12.92 3.76 16.91
C GLY A 312 -13.69 3.75 15.59
N ASP A 313 -13.50 4.82 14.81
CA ASP A 313 -14.23 5.07 13.56
C ASP A 313 -13.94 4.01 12.50
N MET A 314 -14.96 3.61 11.73
CA MET A 314 -14.91 2.57 10.67
C MET A 314 -14.51 1.16 11.14
N THR A 315 -14.25 0.97 12.43
CA THR A 315 -13.83 -0.30 13.04
C THR A 315 -14.85 -0.84 14.03
N LEU A 316 -15.30 -0.01 14.97
CA LEU A 316 -16.33 -0.38 15.95
C LEU A 316 -17.71 0.15 15.59
N TYR A 317 -17.78 1.28 14.89
CA TYR A 317 -19.00 1.93 14.43
C TYR A 317 -18.76 2.64 13.10
N ASP A 318 -19.84 2.95 12.38
CA ASP A 318 -19.76 3.75 11.16
C ASP A 318 -19.22 5.17 11.47
N ASP A 319 -18.65 5.80 10.45
CA ASP A 319 -17.97 7.09 10.54
C ASP A 319 -18.90 8.15 11.12
N GLY A 320 -18.47 8.76 12.24
CA GLY A 320 -19.22 9.80 12.93
C GLY A 320 -20.52 9.35 13.61
N LYS A 321 -20.78 8.04 13.73
CA LYS A 321 -21.93 7.49 14.48
C LYS A 321 -21.55 7.09 15.91
N ASP A 322 -22.58 6.95 16.74
CA ASP A 322 -22.47 6.40 18.09
C ASP A 322 -22.56 4.88 18.07
N PHE A 323 -22.04 4.24 19.12
CA PHE A 323 -22.10 2.78 19.30
C PHE A 323 -23.55 2.34 19.53
N GLU A 324 -24.06 1.41 18.72
CA GLU A 324 -25.45 0.92 18.85
C GLU A 324 -25.65 0.07 20.12
N HIS A 325 -26.81 0.24 20.77
CA HIS A 325 -27.11 -0.34 22.09
C HIS A 325 -27.18 -1.88 22.13
N ASP A 326 -27.43 -2.55 21.00
CA ASP A 326 -27.64 -4.01 20.92
C ASP A 326 -26.84 -4.68 19.79
N SER A 327 -25.58 -4.29 19.61
CA SER A 327 -24.72 -4.96 18.63
C SER A 327 -24.10 -6.23 19.19
N GLU A 328 -23.99 -7.27 18.36
CA GLU A 328 -23.19 -8.47 18.66
C GLU A 328 -21.75 -8.12 19.07
N LEU A 329 -21.25 -6.96 18.61
CA LEU A 329 -19.94 -6.44 18.99
C LEU A 329 -19.82 -6.12 20.48
N VAL A 330 -20.87 -5.60 21.14
CA VAL A 330 -20.89 -5.42 22.62
C VAL A 330 -20.60 -6.76 23.30
N LYS A 331 -21.33 -7.81 22.89
CA LYS A 331 -21.21 -9.14 23.49
C LYS A 331 -19.81 -9.70 23.31
N LEU A 332 -19.22 -9.52 22.12
CA LEU A 332 -17.85 -9.95 21.84
C LEU A 332 -16.82 -9.19 22.67
N LEU A 333 -16.96 -7.87 22.81
CA LEU A 333 -16.08 -7.07 23.68
C LEU A 333 -16.18 -7.49 25.15
N MET A 334 -17.39 -7.80 25.63
CA MET A 334 -17.57 -8.35 26.98
C MET A 334 -16.88 -9.70 27.14
N ARG A 335 -16.98 -10.62 26.17
CA ARG A 335 -16.25 -11.90 26.21
C ARG A 335 -14.74 -11.71 26.29
N LEU A 336 -14.18 -10.71 25.62
CA LEU A 336 -12.75 -10.39 25.76
C LEU A 336 -12.40 -9.98 27.19
N LEU A 337 -13.25 -9.17 27.84
CA LEU A 337 -13.09 -8.79 29.25
C LEU A 337 -13.25 -10.00 30.19
N GLU A 338 -14.12 -10.96 29.88
CA GLU A 338 -14.28 -12.22 30.65
C GLU A 338 -12.98 -13.05 30.65
N HIS A 339 -12.21 -12.99 29.55
CA HIS A 339 -10.90 -13.59 29.43
C HIS A 339 -9.76 -12.76 30.07
N LYS A 340 -10.11 -11.77 30.90
CA LYS A 340 -9.17 -10.88 31.62
C LYS A 340 -8.21 -10.13 30.69
N LEU A 341 -8.67 -9.81 29.48
CA LEU A 341 -7.92 -8.98 28.55
C LEU A 341 -8.11 -7.51 28.87
N TYR A 342 -7.06 -6.74 28.71
CA TYR A 342 -7.21 -5.29 28.58
C TYR A 342 -7.80 -4.98 27.21
N VAL A 343 -8.93 -4.27 27.20
CA VAL A 343 -9.62 -3.85 25.98
C VAL A 343 -9.55 -2.33 25.91
N CYS A 344 -9.00 -1.79 24.82
CA CYS A 344 -8.89 -0.34 24.67
C CYS A 344 -9.46 0.16 23.33
N VAL A 345 -10.27 1.21 23.36
CA VAL A 345 -10.66 1.96 22.16
C VAL A 345 -9.70 3.13 21.97
N VAL A 346 -9.01 3.18 20.83
CA VAL A 346 -8.11 4.26 20.44
C VAL A 346 -8.80 5.09 19.35
N THR A 347 -9.02 6.38 19.60
CA THR A 347 -9.74 7.26 18.67
C THR A 347 -8.99 8.55 18.43
N ALA A 348 -9.07 9.06 17.20
CA ALA A 348 -8.55 10.38 16.86
C ALA A 348 -9.38 11.51 17.50
N ALA A 349 -10.62 11.26 17.92
CA ALA A 349 -11.42 12.24 18.63
C ALA A 349 -10.72 12.67 19.94
N GLY A 350 -10.31 13.93 20.01
CA GLY A 350 -9.64 14.52 21.18
C GLY A 350 -10.51 15.54 21.91
N TYR A 351 -10.86 15.26 23.16
CA TYR A 351 -11.53 16.16 24.10
C TYR A 351 -10.72 16.19 25.39
N SER A 352 -10.21 17.36 25.78
CA SER A 352 -9.23 17.52 26.85
C SER A 352 -9.81 17.15 28.23
N GLY A 353 -9.71 15.88 28.61
CA GLY A 353 -10.19 15.36 29.89
C GLY A 353 -11.72 15.30 30.05
N ASP A 354 -12.49 15.68 29.03
CA ASP A 354 -13.95 15.66 29.03
C ASP A 354 -14.48 14.26 28.70
N ALA A 355 -14.72 13.47 29.74
CA ALA A 355 -15.27 12.12 29.62
C ALA A 355 -16.66 12.09 28.96
N SER A 356 -17.50 13.11 29.16
CA SER A 356 -18.91 13.09 28.76
C SER A 356 -19.10 12.92 27.25
N ARG A 357 -18.24 13.54 26.44
CA ARG A 357 -18.26 13.41 24.98
C ARG A 357 -17.84 12.02 24.50
N TYR A 358 -16.89 11.40 25.20
CA TYR A 358 -16.48 10.02 24.90
C TYR A 358 -17.57 9.03 25.30
N GLU A 359 -18.19 9.23 26.46
CA GLU A 359 -19.31 8.43 26.94
C GLU A 359 -20.51 8.50 26.00
N GLN A 360 -20.81 9.66 25.42
CA GLN A 360 -21.87 9.79 24.42
C GLN A 360 -21.61 8.87 23.21
N ARG A 361 -20.38 8.91 22.65
CA ARG A 361 -20.00 8.06 21.51
C ARG A 361 -20.05 6.56 21.84
N LEU A 362 -19.68 6.20 23.06
CA LEU A 362 -19.67 4.82 23.55
C LEU A 362 -20.94 4.43 24.32
N SER A 363 -22.00 5.22 24.23
CA SER A 363 -23.18 5.06 25.10
C SER A 363 -23.83 3.68 24.97
N GLY A 364 -23.90 3.12 23.76
CA GLY A 364 -24.35 1.74 23.54
C GLY A 364 -23.50 0.69 24.24
N LEU A 365 -22.18 0.83 24.17
CA LEU A 365 -21.24 -0.10 24.81
C LEU A 365 -21.31 -0.03 26.33
N LEU A 366 -21.23 1.18 26.90
CA LEU A 366 -21.28 1.37 28.36
C LEU A 366 -22.64 0.96 28.94
N LYS A 367 -23.74 1.20 28.21
CA LYS A 367 -25.05 0.71 28.63
C LYS A 367 -25.14 -0.81 28.56
N GLY A 368 -24.52 -1.42 27.55
CA GLY A 368 -24.37 -2.88 27.46
C GLY A 368 -23.64 -3.46 28.67
N PHE A 369 -22.55 -2.81 29.11
CA PHE A 369 -21.81 -3.18 30.31
C PHE A 369 -22.67 -3.10 31.58
N GLU A 370 -23.43 -2.00 31.73
CA GLU A 370 -24.34 -1.81 32.85
C GLU A 370 -25.46 -2.87 32.87
N ASN A 371 -26.10 -3.11 31.72
CA ASN A 371 -27.18 -4.09 31.58
C ASN A 371 -26.71 -5.51 31.92
N ALA A 372 -25.48 -5.86 31.52
CA ALA A 372 -24.85 -7.13 31.84
C ALA A 372 -24.29 -7.21 33.26
N ARG A 373 -24.26 -6.08 34.00
CA ARG A 373 -23.71 -5.97 35.36
C ARG A 373 -22.26 -6.47 35.44
N LEU A 374 -21.40 -5.94 34.56
CA LEU A 374 -19.99 -6.28 34.57
C LEU A 374 -19.36 -6.07 35.96
N SER A 375 -18.46 -6.97 36.34
CA SER A 375 -17.73 -6.85 37.60
C SER A 375 -16.77 -5.66 37.57
N LYS A 376 -16.39 -5.16 38.75
CA LYS A 376 -15.39 -4.11 38.89
C LYS A 376 -14.08 -4.44 38.15
N GLU A 377 -13.57 -5.67 38.27
CA GLU A 377 -12.34 -6.12 37.58
C GLU A 377 -12.49 -6.01 36.06
N MET A 378 -13.65 -6.37 35.51
CA MET A 378 -13.91 -6.28 34.07
C MET A 378 -14.03 -4.83 33.60
N CYS A 379 -14.71 -3.97 34.36
CA CYS A 379 -14.79 -2.54 34.04
C CYS A 379 -13.39 -1.90 34.06
N GLU A 380 -12.57 -2.18 35.08
CA GLU A 380 -11.22 -1.64 35.21
C GLU A 380 -10.25 -2.14 34.12
N ASN A 381 -10.60 -3.21 33.40
CA ASN A 381 -9.85 -3.70 32.23
C ASN A 381 -10.23 -3.00 30.91
N PHE A 382 -11.28 -2.16 30.90
CA PHE A 382 -11.67 -1.38 29.73
C PHE A 382 -11.11 0.05 29.77
N PHE A 383 -10.49 0.46 28.67
CA PHE A 383 -9.86 1.77 28.51
C PHE A 383 -10.34 2.47 27.24
N LEU A 384 -10.27 3.80 27.24
CA LEU A 384 -10.38 4.63 26.04
C LEU A 384 -9.19 5.58 25.96
N LEU A 385 -8.52 5.62 24.81
CA LEU A 385 -7.45 6.55 24.51
C LEU A 385 -7.90 7.49 23.39
N GLY A 386 -8.19 8.73 23.77
CA GLY A 386 -8.65 9.78 22.87
C GLY A 386 -7.51 10.67 22.36
N GLY A 387 -7.77 11.34 21.25
CA GLY A 387 -6.83 12.24 20.57
C GLY A 387 -5.56 11.50 20.16
N GLU A 388 -5.70 10.30 19.60
CA GLU A 388 -4.64 9.38 19.15
C GLU A 388 -3.80 8.78 20.30
N CYS A 389 -3.22 9.63 21.14
CA CYS A 389 -2.34 9.22 22.24
C CYS A 389 -2.36 10.20 23.43
N ASN A 390 -3.39 11.06 23.54
CA ASN A 390 -3.34 12.25 24.38
C ASN A 390 -4.21 12.18 25.65
N TYR A 391 -5.33 11.46 25.62
CA TYR A 391 -6.29 11.47 26.72
C TYR A 391 -6.73 10.04 27.08
N LEU A 392 -6.17 9.49 28.16
CA LEU A 392 -6.50 8.14 28.63
C LEU A 392 -7.63 8.18 29.65
N PHE A 393 -8.59 7.27 29.49
CA PHE A 393 -9.70 7.06 30.40
C PHE A 393 -9.83 5.58 30.72
N GLN A 394 -10.31 5.27 31.91
CA GLN A 394 -10.62 3.92 32.37
C GLN A 394 -12.09 3.85 32.77
N CYS A 395 -12.79 2.78 32.37
CA CYS A 395 -14.13 2.53 32.86
C CYS A 395 -14.09 2.15 34.34
N GLN A 396 -15.02 2.67 35.13
CA GLN A 396 -15.13 2.39 36.55
C GLN A 396 -16.36 1.49 36.81
N GLU A 397 -16.53 1.05 38.06
CA GLU A 397 -17.65 0.17 38.47
C GLU A 397 -19.04 0.78 38.25
N ASN A 398 -19.13 2.11 38.17
CA ASN A 398 -20.37 2.82 37.83
C ASN A 398 -20.60 2.94 36.30
N TYR A 399 -19.81 2.25 35.48
CA TYR A 399 -19.87 2.24 34.02
C TYR A 399 -19.60 3.60 33.35
N HIS A 400 -18.95 4.52 34.08
CA HIS A 400 -18.49 5.81 33.57
C HIS A 400 -16.98 5.83 33.38
N LEU A 401 -16.53 6.71 32.47
CA LEU A 401 -15.13 6.90 32.14
C LEU A 401 -14.48 7.90 33.09
N LYS A 402 -13.41 7.46 33.75
CA LYS A 402 -12.56 8.30 34.59
C LYS A 402 -11.28 8.65 33.85
N TYR A 403 -10.98 9.93 33.76
CA TYR A 403 -9.74 10.43 33.17
C TYR A 403 -8.52 10.05 34.04
N ILE A 404 -7.48 9.52 33.40
CA ILE A 404 -6.17 9.25 33.99
C ILE A 404 -5.22 10.38 33.60
N LYS A 405 -4.53 10.99 34.57
CA LYS A 405 -3.68 12.15 34.32
C LYS A 405 -2.48 11.76 33.46
N GLU A 406 -2.05 12.68 32.60
CA GLU A 406 -0.91 12.48 31.68
C GLU A 406 0.37 12.00 32.41
N SER A 407 0.62 12.49 33.62
CA SER A 407 1.77 12.09 34.46
C SER A 407 1.77 10.63 34.91
N GLU A 408 0.64 9.92 34.85
CA GLU A 408 0.49 8.55 35.34
C GLU A 408 0.81 7.51 34.26
N TYR A 409 0.60 7.83 32.98
CA TYR A 409 0.73 6.85 31.89
C TYR A 409 1.70 7.29 30.78
N GLN A 410 2.00 8.59 30.63
CA GLN A 410 2.91 9.04 29.59
C GLN A 410 4.38 8.84 29.99
N PRO A 411 5.22 8.25 29.13
CA PRO A 411 6.64 8.14 29.35
C PRO A 411 7.31 9.51 29.22
N HIS A 412 8.50 9.62 29.80
CA HIS A 412 9.25 10.87 29.88
C HIS A 412 9.42 11.58 28.53
N TYR A 413 9.59 10.84 27.43
CA TYR A 413 9.78 11.45 26.11
C TYR A 413 8.53 12.17 25.60
N VAL A 414 7.32 11.66 25.86
CA VAL A 414 6.06 12.33 25.49
C VAL A 414 5.81 13.52 26.41
N HIS A 415 6.01 13.33 27.71
CA HIS A 415 5.89 14.40 28.70
C HIS A 415 6.88 15.55 28.44
N SER A 416 8.01 15.30 27.77
CA SER A 416 9.01 16.30 27.43
C SER A 416 8.64 17.21 26.25
N TRP A 417 7.53 16.93 25.55
CA TRP A 417 7.08 17.75 24.41
C TRP A 417 6.74 19.16 24.88
N LYS A 418 7.48 20.15 24.38
CA LYS A 418 7.33 21.52 24.86
C LYS A 418 6.15 22.21 24.16
N PRO A 419 5.38 23.05 24.87
CA PRO A 419 4.26 23.79 24.29
C PRO A 419 4.63 24.63 23.06
N ASN A 420 5.84 25.19 23.02
CA ASN A 420 6.33 25.95 21.86
C ASN A 420 6.53 25.06 20.62
N GLN A 421 7.02 23.83 20.78
CA GLN A 421 7.19 22.89 19.68
C GLN A 421 5.83 22.44 19.12
N ILE A 422 4.90 22.11 20.03
CA ILE A 422 3.50 21.76 19.70
C ILE A 422 2.86 22.89 18.90
N ASN A 423 2.90 24.11 19.42
CA ASN A 423 2.28 25.26 18.76
C ASN A 423 2.94 25.57 17.41
N ALA A 424 4.26 25.46 17.31
CA ALA A 424 4.95 25.71 16.04
C ALA A 424 4.48 24.78 14.90
N ILE A 425 4.23 23.49 15.17
CA ILE A 425 3.67 22.57 14.17
C ILE A 425 2.23 22.95 13.84
N LEU A 426 1.41 23.16 14.87
CA LEU A 426 -0.01 23.44 14.70
C LEU A 426 -0.25 24.80 14.02
N ASP A 427 0.65 25.79 14.18
CA ASP A 427 0.57 27.08 13.50
C ASP A 427 0.82 26.94 11.99
N VAL A 428 1.82 26.13 11.61
CA VAL A 428 2.07 25.79 10.21
C VAL A 428 0.89 25.03 9.60
N ALA A 429 0.30 24.12 10.37
CA ALA A 429 -0.87 23.38 9.95
C ALA A 429 -2.08 24.30 9.75
N GLN A 430 -2.34 25.17 10.74
CA GLN A 430 -3.44 26.13 10.73
C GLN A 430 -3.34 27.10 9.55
N GLU A 431 -2.14 27.66 9.33
CA GLU A 431 -1.86 28.54 8.19
C GLU A 431 -2.19 27.84 6.87
N ASN A 432 -1.76 26.60 6.69
CA ASN A 432 -1.99 25.86 5.45
C ASN A 432 -3.46 25.48 5.26
N LEU A 433 -4.13 25.02 6.32
CA LEU A 433 -5.55 24.70 6.28
C LEU A 433 -6.41 25.93 5.95
N GLN A 434 -6.06 27.10 6.48
CA GLN A 434 -6.73 28.34 6.12
C GLN A 434 -6.53 28.68 4.63
N ARG A 435 -5.32 28.52 4.09
CA ARG A 435 -5.08 28.69 2.65
C ARG A 435 -5.91 27.72 1.81
N CYS A 436 -6.00 26.45 2.21
CA CYS A 436 -6.85 25.49 1.52
C CYS A 436 -8.34 25.89 1.54
N ILE A 437 -8.83 26.43 2.67
CA ILE A 437 -10.18 26.99 2.77
C ILE A 437 -10.36 28.12 1.75
N ASP A 438 -9.42 29.07 1.70
CA ASP A 438 -9.51 30.25 0.85
C ASP A 438 -9.41 29.89 -0.64
N ASP A 439 -8.44 29.05 -1.01
CA ASP A 439 -8.14 28.64 -2.38
C ASP A 439 -9.27 27.81 -3.00
N MET A 440 -9.81 26.84 -2.24
CA MET A 440 -10.92 25.98 -2.69
C MET A 440 -12.30 26.54 -2.32
N LYS A 441 -12.36 27.71 -1.67
CA LYS A 441 -13.58 28.36 -1.17
C LYS A 441 -14.43 27.43 -0.30
N LEU A 442 -13.79 26.67 0.57
CA LEU A 442 -14.47 25.67 1.40
C LEU A 442 -15.36 26.37 2.44
N PRO A 443 -16.63 25.97 2.58
CA PRO A 443 -17.53 26.47 3.62
C PRO A 443 -17.21 25.84 4.98
N CYS A 444 -15.96 25.98 5.44
CA CYS A 444 -15.45 25.43 6.69
C CYS A 444 -14.96 26.52 7.63
N THR A 445 -14.73 26.15 8.88
CA THR A 445 -14.05 26.98 9.88
C THR A 445 -12.88 26.21 10.47
N VAL A 446 -11.77 26.90 10.72
CA VAL A 446 -10.63 26.36 11.45
C VAL A 446 -10.98 26.23 12.94
N LEU A 447 -10.64 25.10 13.55
CA LEU A 447 -10.78 24.84 14.98
C LEU A 447 -9.43 24.42 15.56
N ARG A 448 -8.94 25.19 16.53
CA ARG A 448 -7.67 24.94 17.23
C ARG A 448 -7.92 24.40 18.64
N LYS A 449 -7.21 23.32 19.00
CA LYS A 449 -7.17 22.71 20.34
C LYS A 449 -5.73 22.78 20.89
N SER A 450 -5.52 22.27 22.10
CA SER A 450 -4.21 22.24 22.78
C SER A 450 -3.15 21.44 22.02
N LYS A 451 -3.53 20.27 21.47
CA LYS A 451 -2.65 19.34 20.74
C LYS A 451 -3.15 18.99 19.34
N ALA A 452 -4.08 19.79 18.80
CA ALA A 452 -4.68 19.53 17.51
C ALA A 452 -5.16 20.80 16.80
N VAL A 453 -5.24 20.78 15.48
CA VAL A 453 -5.94 21.79 14.68
C VAL A 453 -6.64 21.12 13.50
N GLY A 454 -7.82 21.60 13.14
CA GLY A 454 -8.58 21.03 12.04
C GLY A 454 -9.49 22.03 11.35
N ILE A 455 -10.15 21.59 10.30
CA ILE A 455 -11.21 22.32 9.62
C ILE A 455 -12.51 21.54 9.74
N VAL A 456 -13.57 22.22 10.16
CA VAL A 456 -14.90 21.63 10.35
C VAL A 456 -15.86 22.31 9.39
N PRO A 457 -16.71 21.56 8.66
CA PRO A 457 -17.71 22.14 7.78
C PRO A 457 -18.74 22.97 8.57
N LYS A 458 -19.26 24.02 7.95
CA LYS A 458 -20.43 24.74 8.48
C LYS A 458 -21.64 23.80 8.58
N PRO A 459 -22.61 24.08 9.46
CA PRO A 459 -23.79 23.23 9.63
C PRO A 459 -24.48 22.90 8.31
N ASN A 460 -24.87 21.63 8.14
CA ASN A 460 -25.56 21.10 6.94
C ASN A 460 -24.76 21.17 5.63
N VAL A 461 -23.44 21.33 5.69
CA VAL A 461 -22.58 21.29 4.51
C VAL A 461 -21.75 20.01 4.47
N LYS A 462 -21.68 19.39 3.30
CA LYS A 462 -20.77 18.28 3.01
C LYS A 462 -19.62 18.77 2.13
N ILE A 463 -18.41 18.40 2.48
CA ILE A 463 -17.20 18.65 1.69
C ILE A 463 -16.88 17.38 0.90
N PHE A 464 -16.44 17.53 -0.34
CA PHE A 464 -16.06 16.37 -1.14
C PHE A 464 -14.79 15.74 -0.58
N ARG A 465 -14.73 14.40 -0.61
CA ARG A 465 -13.60 13.62 -0.10
C ARG A 465 -12.28 14.10 -0.69
N GLU A 466 -12.26 14.41 -1.99
CA GLU A 466 -11.08 14.87 -2.72
C GLU A 466 -10.56 16.22 -2.21
N GLN A 467 -11.46 17.11 -1.77
CA GLN A 467 -11.07 18.41 -1.19
C GLN A 467 -10.48 18.22 0.22
N LEU A 468 -11.06 17.32 1.01
CA LEU A 468 -10.53 16.97 2.32
C LEU A 468 -9.16 16.28 2.20
N ASP A 469 -9.00 15.36 1.24
CA ASP A 469 -7.71 14.71 0.95
C ASP A 469 -6.66 15.73 0.47
N GLU A 470 -7.03 16.70 -0.37
CA GLU A 470 -6.14 17.82 -0.75
C GLU A 470 -5.69 18.62 0.48
N CYS A 471 -6.62 18.98 1.37
CA CYS A 471 -6.30 19.66 2.63
C CYS A 471 -5.29 18.88 3.47
N VAL A 472 -5.47 17.57 3.62
CA VAL A 472 -4.57 16.70 4.40
C VAL A 472 -3.19 16.62 3.76
N LEU A 473 -3.12 16.28 2.47
CA LEU A 473 -1.84 16.05 1.79
C LEU A 473 -1.03 17.33 1.68
N SER A 474 -1.68 18.44 1.34
CA SER A 474 -1.07 19.77 1.30
C SER A 474 -0.52 20.14 2.67
N THR A 475 -1.30 19.94 3.73
CA THR A 475 -0.90 20.29 5.10
C THR A 475 0.23 19.41 5.62
N GLN A 476 0.14 18.09 5.40
CA GLN A 476 1.20 17.15 5.73
C GLN A 476 2.50 17.54 5.03
N HIS A 477 2.45 17.81 3.72
CA HIS A 477 3.61 18.23 2.95
C HIS A 477 4.21 19.54 3.49
N ARG A 478 3.37 20.52 3.82
CA ARG A 478 3.79 21.80 4.39
C ARG A 478 4.48 21.65 5.75
N ILE A 479 3.93 20.83 6.65
CA ILE A 479 4.52 20.52 7.96
C ILE A 479 5.86 19.81 7.78
N VAL A 480 5.91 18.75 6.97
CA VAL A 480 7.15 18.00 6.70
C VAL A 480 8.25 18.91 6.15
N ASN A 481 7.92 19.81 5.24
CA ASN A 481 8.89 20.77 4.70
C ASN A 481 9.39 21.75 5.75
N TYR A 482 8.51 22.20 6.64
CA TYR A 482 8.88 23.04 7.78
C TYR A 482 9.84 22.30 8.73
N LEU A 483 9.53 21.06 9.11
CA LEU A 483 10.36 20.28 10.04
C LEU A 483 11.74 19.94 9.46
N HIS A 484 11.87 19.87 8.13
CA HIS A 484 13.17 19.72 7.45
C HIS A 484 13.96 21.03 7.27
N SER A 485 13.35 22.18 7.58
CA SER A 485 14.02 23.47 7.51
C SER A 485 14.86 23.73 8.78
N PRO A 486 15.91 24.57 8.72
CA PRO A 486 16.71 24.92 9.91
C PRO A 486 15.88 25.53 11.05
N LEU A 487 14.78 26.21 10.73
CA LEU A 487 13.88 26.83 11.71
C LEU A 487 12.94 25.81 12.38
N GLY A 488 12.58 24.74 11.67
CA GLY A 488 11.61 23.76 12.14
C GLY A 488 12.21 22.48 12.72
N SER A 489 13.48 22.19 12.47
CA SER A 489 14.12 20.94 12.91
C SER A 489 14.13 20.77 14.43
N GLU A 490 14.23 21.87 15.18
CA GLU A 490 14.16 21.85 16.66
C GLU A 490 12.73 21.59 17.20
N ASN A 491 11.72 21.74 16.34
CA ASN A 491 10.31 21.52 16.67
C ASN A 491 9.79 20.15 16.23
N SER A 492 10.67 19.23 15.83
CA SER A 492 10.29 17.90 15.34
C SER A 492 9.59 17.08 16.41
N LEU A 493 8.26 16.98 16.30
CA LEU A 493 7.42 16.07 17.06
C LEU A 493 6.64 15.15 16.12
N PRO A 494 6.26 13.94 16.57
CA PRO A 494 5.32 13.10 15.85
C PRO A 494 3.98 13.82 15.68
N PHE A 495 3.40 13.74 14.49
CA PHE A 495 2.08 14.27 14.20
C PHE A 495 1.34 13.33 13.24
N CYS A 496 0.03 13.50 13.19
CA CYS A 496 -0.86 12.80 12.28
C CYS A 496 -1.72 13.84 11.56
N ALA A 497 -1.80 13.79 10.24
CA ALA A 497 -2.73 14.58 9.45
C ALA A 497 -3.65 13.62 8.70
N PHE A 498 -4.96 13.72 8.90
CA PHE A 498 -5.91 12.74 8.36
C PHE A 498 -7.24 13.39 7.97
N ASN A 499 -7.94 12.67 7.09
CA ASN A 499 -9.26 13.02 6.60
C ASN A 499 -10.29 12.20 7.39
N GLY A 500 -11.06 12.87 8.24
CA GLY A 500 -12.10 12.28 9.10
C GLY A 500 -13.43 12.08 8.39
N GLY A 501 -13.43 11.94 7.07
CA GLY A 501 -14.62 11.67 6.24
C GLY A 501 -15.47 12.91 5.95
N SER A 502 -15.70 13.75 6.96
CA SER A 502 -16.42 15.03 6.84
C SER A 502 -15.60 16.25 7.24
N ASP A 503 -14.47 16.05 7.90
CA ASP A 503 -13.56 17.08 8.39
C ASP A 503 -12.08 16.68 8.16
N VAL A 504 -11.16 17.58 8.49
CA VAL A 504 -9.71 17.31 8.45
C VAL A 504 -9.09 17.75 9.75
N TRP A 505 -8.20 16.91 10.27
CA TRP A 505 -7.50 17.15 11.52
C TRP A 505 -6.00 16.90 11.39
N VAL A 506 -5.25 17.69 12.16
CA VAL A 506 -3.83 17.52 12.43
C VAL A 506 -3.65 17.41 13.93
N ASP A 507 -3.29 16.22 14.40
CA ASP A 507 -3.03 15.92 15.81
C ASP A 507 -1.52 15.80 16.07
N ILE A 508 -1.07 16.28 17.23
CA ILE A 508 0.28 15.98 17.74
C ILE A 508 0.22 14.62 18.44
N GLY A 509 1.05 13.69 17.95
CA GLY A 509 0.97 12.27 18.26
C GLY A 509 0.38 11.43 17.13
N ASN A 510 0.25 10.13 17.38
CA ASN A 510 -0.39 9.16 16.49
C ASN A 510 -0.72 7.87 17.27
N LYS A 511 -1.57 7.01 16.68
CA LYS A 511 -1.97 5.73 17.30
C LYS A 511 -0.83 4.78 17.59
N LEU A 512 0.26 4.78 16.80
CA LEU A 512 1.43 3.95 17.11
C LEU A 512 1.98 4.32 18.49
N ILE A 513 2.13 5.61 18.78
CA ILE A 513 2.54 6.08 20.10
C ILE A 513 1.47 5.70 21.12
N GLY A 514 0.18 5.92 20.82
CA GLY A 514 -0.91 5.55 21.73
C GLY A 514 -0.87 4.07 22.17
N VAL A 515 -0.64 3.16 21.24
CA VAL A 515 -0.47 1.72 21.54
C VAL A 515 0.80 1.45 22.34
N GLN A 516 1.92 2.16 22.08
CA GLN A 516 3.13 2.08 22.92
C GLN A 516 2.84 2.49 24.36
N LEU A 517 2.12 3.59 24.55
CA LEU A 517 1.73 4.09 25.88
C LEU A 517 0.92 3.03 26.64
N LEU A 518 -0.06 2.42 25.98
CA LEU A 518 -0.90 1.38 26.57
C LEU A 518 -0.08 0.12 26.91
N GLN A 519 0.86 -0.27 26.05
CA GLN A 519 1.76 -1.39 26.32
C GLN A 519 2.62 -1.15 27.55
N ASP A 520 3.24 0.02 27.66
CA ASP A 520 4.07 0.38 28.80
C ASP A 520 3.25 0.48 30.09
N PHE A 521 2.08 1.15 30.02
CA PHE A 521 1.20 1.37 31.17
C PHE A 521 0.58 0.09 31.71
N LEU A 522 0.15 -0.83 30.83
CA LEU A 522 -0.53 -2.08 31.19
C LEU A 522 0.45 -3.28 31.27
N GLY A 523 1.73 -3.04 31.02
CA GLY A 523 2.78 -4.05 31.01
C GLY A 523 2.56 -5.16 29.97
N ALA A 524 2.10 -4.81 28.77
CA ALA A 524 1.90 -5.74 27.66
C ALA A 524 3.02 -5.59 26.62
N LYS A 525 3.50 -6.70 26.07
CA LYS A 525 4.56 -6.69 25.04
C LYS A 525 3.97 -6.62 23.63
N PRO A 526 4.77 -6.22 22.62
CA PRO A 526 4.37 -6.27 21.20
C PRO A 526 3.71 -7.57 20.73
N HIS A 527 4.22 -8.73 21.17
CA HIS A 527 3.70 -10.06 20.81
C HIS A 527 2.52 -10.54 21.67
N GLU A 528 2.09 -9.71 22.63
CA GLU A 528 0.94 -9.91 23.52
C GLU A 528 -0.14 -8.85 23.24
N THR A 529 0.08 -8.00 22.23
CA THR A 529 -0.79 -6.87 21.88
C THR A 529 -1.36 -7.04 20.47
N LEU A 530 -2.67 -6.95 20.34
CA LEU A 530 -3.38 -6.96 19.07
C LEU A 530 -4.03 -5.60 18.83
N HIS A 531 -3.79 -5.01 17.67
CA HIS A 531 -4.54 -3.84 17.20
C HIS A 531 -5.51 -4.24 16.09
N VAL A 532 -6.73 -3.72 16.13
CA VAL A 532 -7.78 -3.97 15.15
C VAL A 532 -8.15 -2.62 14.55
N GLY A 533 -7.89 -2.41 13.27
CA GLY A 533 -8.10 -1.11 12.61
C GLY A 533 -8.03 -1.18 11.09
N ASP A 534 -8.47 -0.11 10.42
CA ASP A 534 -8.44 -0.01 8.95
C ASP A 534 -7.12 0.57 8.43
N GLN A 535 -6.47 -0.16 7.52
CA GLN A 535 -5.25 0.27 6.84
C GLN A 535 -5.48 0.72 5.38
N PHE A 536 -6.72 0.78 4.89
CA PHE A 536 -7.04 1.17 3.51
C PHE A 536 -6.93 2.67 3.25
N LEU A 537 -7.22 3.51 4.25
CA LEU A 537 -7.14 4.96 4.09
C LEU A 537 -5.68 5.37 3.83
N SER A 538 -5.44 6.02 2.69
CA SER A 538 -4.12 6.51 2.26
C SER A 538 -3.53 7.52 3.26
N THR A 539 -4.41 8.21 4.00
CA THR A 539 -4.14 9.13 5.11
C THR A 539 -4.22 8.45 6.49
N GLY A 540 -4.34 7.12 6.54
CA GLY A 540 -4.65 6.36 7.75
C GLY A 540 -3.50 6.29 8.75
N ASN A 541 -3.86 6.50 10.02
CA ASN A 541 -3.02 6.49 11.22
C ASN A 541 -2.73 5.07 11.76
N ASP A 542 -3.48 4.07 11.34
CA ASP A 542 -3.38 2.69 11.84
C ASP A 542 -2.24 1.89 11.22
N PHE A 543 -1.85 2.18 9.98
CA PHE A 543 -0.78 1.40 9.31
C PHE A 543 0.55 1.42 10.08
N ALA A 544 0.83 2.51 10.78
CA ALA A 544 2.05 2.62 11.59
C ALA A 544 2.05 1.57 12.73
N THR A 545 0.90 1.29 13.35
CA THR A 545 0.75 0.43 14.54
C THR A 545 1.34 -0.96 14.38
N ARG A 546 1.34 -1.52 13.16
CA ARG A 546 1.93 -2.85 12.86
C ARG A 546 3.42 -2.95 13.15
N HIS A 547 4.13 -1.82 13.22
CA HIS A 547 5.53 -1.81 13.64
C HIS A 547 5.66 -2.10 15.13
N GLN A 548 4.64 -1.75 15.92
CA GLN A 548 4.62 -1.85 17.37
C GLN A 548 3.94 -3.10 17.91
N CYS A 549 2.91 -3.60 17.23
CA CYS A 549 2.14 -4.75 17.70
C CYS A 549 1.62 -5.59 16.54
N CYS A 550 1.01 -6.73 16.85
CA CYS A 550 0.24 -7.49 15.88
C CYS A 550 -0.98 -6.68 15.44
N THR A 551 -1.36 -6.74 14.17
CA THR A 551 -2.49 -5.95 13.66
C THR A 551 -3.41 -6.79 12.78
N LEU A 552 -4.71 -6.70 13.02
CA LEU A 552 -5.74 -7.17 12.10
C LEU A 552 -6.17 -6.01 11.21
N TRP A 553 -6.18 -6.25 9.90
CA TRP A 553 -6.65 -5.26 8.94
C TRP A 553 -8.08 -5.55 8.55
N ILE A 554 -8.99 -4.69 8.99
CA ILE A 554 -10.43 -4.73 8.76
C ILE A 554 -10.87 -3.55 7.89
N VAL A 555 -12.08 -3.62 7.32
CA VAL A 555 -12.61 -2.55 6.44
C VAL A 555 -13.98 -2.03 6.87
N ASN A 556 -14.60 -2.69 7.85
CA ASN A 556 -15.91 -2.36 8.38
C ASN A 556 -16.17 -3.12 9.70
N PRO A 557 -17.21 -2.74 10.47
CA PRO A 557 -17.58 -3.42 11.71
C PRO A 557 -17.96 -4.90 11.57
N GLU A 558 -18.49 -5.34 10.42
CA GLU A 558 -18.83 -6.75 10.18
C GLU A 558 -17.57 -7.63 10.16
N GLU A 559 -16.48 -7.16 9.53
CA GLU A 559 -15.19 -7.86 9.57
C GLU A 559 -14.60 -7.88 10.98
N THR A 560 -14.76 -6.79 11.76
CA THR A 560 -14.41 -6.77 13.19
C THR A 560 -15.14 -7.86 13.96
N GLN A 561 -16.46 -7.96 13.80
CA GLN A 561 -17.26 -9.00 14.44
C GLN A 561 -16.76 -10.40 14.07
N ASN A 562 -16.51 -10.66 12.78
CA ASN A 562 -16.04 -11.95 12.30
C ASN A 562 -14.68 -12.37 12.90
N VAL A 563 -13.71 -11.45 12.96
CA VAL A 563 -12.39 -11.76 13.55
C VAL A 563 -12.46 -11.93 15.07
N LEU A 564 -13.38 -11.24 15.73
CA LEU A 564 -13.59 -11.40 17.17
C LEU A 564 -14.29 -12.72 17.52
N VAL A 565 -15.27 -13.17 16.71
CA VAL A 565 -15.87 -14.51 16.89
C VAL A 565 -14.80 -15.60 16.79
N GLU A 566 -13.89 -15.49 15.82
CA GLU A 566 -12.77 -16.41 15.68
C GLU A 566 -11.82 -16.34 16.90
N LEU A 567 -11.47 -15.12 17.32
CA LEU A 567 -10.59 -14.91 18.46
C LEU A 567 -11.18 -15.46 19.77
N THR A 568 -12.46 -15.19 20.06
CA THR A 568 -13.11 -15.70 21.27
C THR A 568 -13.16 -17.22 21.29
N ALA A 569 -13.46 -17.87 20.15
CA ALA A 569 -13.43 -19.32 20.06
C ALA A 569 -12.02 -19.90 20.34
N LEU A 570 -10.96 -19.22 19.88
CA LEU A 570 -9.58 -19.60 20.16
C LEU A 570 -9.19 -19.40 21.63
N LEU A 571 -9.74 -18.38 22.29
CA LEU A 571 -9.54 -18.13 23.72
C LEU A 571 -10.27 -19.16 24.58
N GLU A 572 -11.51 -19.52 24.22
CA GLU A 572 -12.33 -20.54 24.90
C GLU A 572 -11.72 -21.94 24.79
N ALA A 573 -11.14 -22.28 23.62
CA ALA A 573 -10.51 -23.58 23.39
C ALA A 573 -9.24 -23.85 24.21
N LYS A 574 -8.74 -22.87 24.99
CA LYS A 574 -7.52 -23.00 25.80
C LYS A 574 -7.81 -22.63 27.27
N PRO A 575 -8.27 -23.59 28.11
CA PRO A 575 -8.81 -23.28 29.44
C PRO A 575 -7.83 -22.80 30.51
N GLU A 576 -6.50 -22.78 30.28
CA GLU A 576 -5.54 -22.46 31.36
C GLU A 576 -4.50 -21.42 30.93
N ARG A 577 -4.78 -20.17 31.27
CA ARG A 577 -3.74 -19.13 31.36
C ARG A 577 -3.11 -19.22 32.75
N VAL A 578 -2.00 -19.93 32.87
CA VAL A 578 -1.14 -19.87 34.06
C VAL A 578 -0.47 -18.50 34.06
N ILE A 579 -1.02 -17.58 34.86
CA ILE A 579 -0.40 -16.30 35.17
C ILE A 579 0.66 -16.59 36.24
N ASN A 580 1.93 -16.40 35.89
CA ASN A 580 3.02 -16.29 36.87
C ASN A 580 3.17 -14.85 37.32
#